data_AF-A0AAQ4EDR7-F1
#
_entry.id   AF-A0AAQ4EDR7-F1
#
_cell.length_a   1.000
_cell.length_b   1.000
_cell.length_c   1.000
_cell.angle_alpha   90.00
_cell.angle_beta   90.00
_cell.angle_gamma   90.00
#
_symmetry.space_group_name_H-M   'P 1'
#
loop_
_entity.id
_entity.type
_entity.pdbx_description
1 polymer ?
#
loop_
_entity_poly.entity_id
_entity_poly.type
_entity_poly.pdbx_seq_one_letter_code
_entity_poly.pdbx_strand_id
1 'polypeptide(L)'
;MTTTTQSRAVGAGVLEGNFQAGMAVRKAESMFQVIDGERYIFFRDPAKVREALRYQPREGDIIEVAYPKCGMQMMQQMIQLIVHDGRVAKNFSEFSARAPHLEDCGGSVPDGAPLPRLFRTHIRLGKIAVNPAAKYIYVARNPWDACYSQYIFNRQMPVCPLQETFDEFLNMFLDGALTNGSYFEHVKSGYTRRGQPNVFFTTYEDMVRDPAGTLQHLADFLGKNYGERFRNDKELLASAAEKCTPTYLKNLLQVETGRMAALMIRAAGFSEAGKAADVGQGTFSLVCRPEVGAWKEGFTKEQLKKTVEKIEGSIGNEFVGNLWDREWREVREESS
;
A
#
# COMPACT_ATOMS: atom_id res chain seq x y z
N MET A 1 0.54 37.19 -42.02
CA MET A 1 0.06 37.20 -40.61
C MET A 1 -1.33 36.61 -40.61
N THR A 2 -1.52 35.48 -39.93
CA THR A 2 -2.76 34.90 -39.35
C THR A 2 -2.60 33.38 -39.36
N THR A 3 -1.96 32.83 -38.32
CA THR A 3 -1.99 31.40 -38.02
C THR A 3 -3.08 31.18 -36.97
N THR A 4 -4.19 30.62 -37.41
CA THR A 4 -5.32 30.23 -36.57
C THR A 4 -4.96 28.97 -35.79
N THR A 5 -5.04 29.06 -34.47
CA THR A 5 -4.88 27.98 -33.50
C THR A 5 -6.10 27.06 -33.55
N GLN A 6 -5.89 25.74 -33.68
CA GLN A 6 -6.91 24.75 -33.33
C GLN A 6 -6.35 23.79 -32.29
N SER A 7 -6.95 23.85 -31.10
CA SER A 7 -6.77 22.89 -30.02
C SER A 7 -7.26 21.51 -30.45
N ARG A 8 -6.44 20.48 -30.25
CA ARG A 8 -6.91 19.09 -30.27
C ARG A 8 -7.06 18.60 -28.84
N ALA A 9 -8.31 18.31 -28.48
CA ALA A 9 -8.69 17.56 -27.32
C ALA A 9 -7.96 16.20 -27.30
N VAL A 10 -7.35 15.86 -26.16
CA VAL A 10 -6.79 14.54 -25.91
C VAL A 10 -7.95 13.61 -25.54
N GLY A 11 -8.50 12.96 -26.55
CA GLY A 11 -9.53 11.92 -26.39
C GLY A 11 -8.93 10.62 -25.87
N ALA A 12 -9.72 9.92 -25.05
CA ALA A 12 -9.46 8.65 -24.39
C ALA A 12 -9.29 7.44 -25.33
N GLY A 13 -8.32 7.50 -26.27
CA GLY A 13 -8.18 6.51 -27.35
C GLY A 13 -6.78 5.92 -27.52
N VAL A 14 -5.99 5.78 -26.45
CA VAL A 14 -4.66 5.14 -26.52
C VAL A 14 -4.48 4.13 -25.38
N LEU A 15 -5.33 3.11 -25.30
CA LEU A 15 -5.12 1.92 -24.46
C LEU A 15 -5.62 0.61 -25.12
N GLU A 16 -5.66 0.57 -26.46
CA GLU A 16 -5.89 -0.67 -27.20
C GLU A 16 -4.70 -0.89 -28.14
N GLY A 17 -3.74 -1.69 -27.66
CA GLY A 17 -2.52 -2.00 -28.39
C GLY A 17 -1.81 -3.21 -27.79
N ASN A 18 -2.19 -4.39 -28.30
CA ASN A 18 -1.43 -5.64 -28.34
C ASN A 18 -0.67 -6.09 -27.07
N PHE A 19 -1.39 -6.73 -26.16
CA PHE A 19 -0.83 -7.73 -25.23
C PHE A 19 -1.66 -9.02 -25.34
N GLN A 20 -1.42 -9.81 -26.39
CA GLN A 20 -1.94 -11.17 -26.49
C GLN A 20 -0.89 -12.12 -27.06
N ALA A 21 -0.24 -12.86 -26.17
CA ALA A 21 0.08 -14.28 -26.35
C ALA A 21 0.57 -14.84 -25.00
N GLY A 22 -0.16 -15.80 -24.40
CA GLY A 22 0.41 -16.74 -23.42
C GLY A 22 0.12 -16.56 -21.93
N MET A 23 -0.52 -15.48 -21.47
CA MET A 23 -0.80 -15.26 -20.05
C MET A 23 -2.25 -15.58 -19.67
N ALA A 24 -2.45 -16.43 -18.66
CA ALA A 24 -3.79 -16.83 -18.22
C ALA A 24 -4.50 -15.68 -17.49
N VAL A 25 -5.56 -15.15 -18.10
CA VAL A 25 -6.48 -14.18 -17.49
C VAL A 25 -7.14 -14.81 -16.25
N ARG A 26 -7.28 -14.04 -15.17
CA ARG A 26 -7.81 -14.50 -13.88
C ARG A 26 -8.90 -13.55 -13.36
N LYS A 27 -10.06 -14.09 -12.96
CA LYS A 27 -11.08 -13.35 -12.18
C LYS A 27 -10.50 -12.93 -10.83
N ALA A 28 -11.04 -11.90 -10.19
CA ALA A 28 -10.63 -11.43 -8.87
C ALA A 28 -10.55 -12.55 -7.83
N GLU A 29 -11.53 -13.45 -7.84
CA GLU A 29 -11.55 -14.64 -6.97
C GLU A 29 -10.32 -15.53 -7.12
N SER A 30 -9.69 -15.54 -8.30
CA SER A 30 -8.49 -16.30 -8.60
C SER A 30 -7.17 -15.53 -8.41
N MET A 31 -7.24 -14.23 -8.08
CA MET A 31 -6.10 -13.44 -7.61
C MET A 31 -5.81 -13.64 -6.12
N PHE A 32 -6.67 -14.39 -5.42
CA PHE A 32 -6.51 -14.65 -4.00
C PHE A 32 -6.48 -16.16 -3.75
N GLN A 33 -5.82 -16.53 -2.66
CA GLN A 33 -5.87 -17.86 -2.07
C GLN A 33 -6.37 -17.73 -0.63
N VAL A 34 -7.04 -18.77 -0.13
CA VAL A 34 -7.48 -18.81 1.26
C VAL A 34 -6.46 -19.59 2.08
N ILE A 35 -5.84 -18.93 3.05
CA ILE A 35 -4.93 -19.54 4.02
C ILE A 35 -5.57 -19.38 5.39
N ASP A 36 -5.93 -20.50 6.01
CA ASP A 36 -6.53 -20.58 7.34
C ASP A 36 -7.77 -19.66 7.50
N GLY A 37 -8.63 -19.63 6.48
CA GLY A 37 -9.89 -18.86 6.45
C GLY A 37 -9.75 -17.42 5.95
N GLU A 38 -8.55 -16.96 5.63
CA GLU A 38 -8.27 -15.57 5.25
C GLU A 38 -7.72 -15.46 3.82
N ARG A 39 -8.11 -14.38 3.12
CA ARG A 39 -7.71 -14.15 1.73
C ARG A 39 -6.34 -13.47 1.67
N TYR A 40 -5.39 -14.12 1.01
CA TYR A 40 -4.07 -13.56 0.68
C TYR A 40 -3.87 -13.55 -0.82
N ILE A 41 -2.90 -12.76 -1.30
CA ILE A 41 -2.60 -12.74 -2.73
C ILE A 41 -2.10 -14.12 -3.14
N PHE A 42 -2.55 -14.60 -4.31
CA PHE A 42 -2.38 -15.99 -4.76
C PHE A 42 -0.93 -16.48 -4.79
N PHE A 43 0.05 -15.56 -4.80
CA PHE A 43 1.47 -15.91 -4.84
C PHE A 43 2.18 -15.94 -3.48
N ARG A 44 1.49 -15.70 -2.36
CA ARG A 44 2.08 -15.88 -1.03
C ARG A 44 2.35 -17.37 -0.77
N ASP A 45 3.46 -17.68 -0.12
CA ASP A 45 3.71 -19.02 0.39
C ASP A 45 2.85 -19.25 1.66
N PRO A 46 1.93 -20.24 1.68
CA PRO A 46 1.13 -20.54 2.86
C PRO A 46 1.94 -20.86 4.12
N ALA A 47 3.12 -21.47 3.98
CA ALA A 47 3.99 -21.75 5.11
C ALA A 47 4.52 -20.44 5.73
N LYS A 48 4.96 -19.50 4.88
CA LYS A 48 5.48 -18.19 5.32
C LYS A 48 4.40 -17.32 5.93
N VAL A 49 3.18 -17.33 5.39
CA VAL A 49 2.03 -16.64 6.00
C VAL A 49 1.74 -17.22 7.39
N ARG A 50 1.76 -18.54 7.56
CA ARG A 50 1.55 -19.18 8.87
C ARG A 50 2.67 -18.87 9.87
N GLU A 51 3.91 -18.81 9.41
CA GLU A 51 5.05 -18.34 10.22
C GLU A 51 4.85 -16.88 10.63
N ALA A 52 4.43 -16.01 9.72
CA ALA A 52 4.13 -14.60 9.99
C ALA A 52 3.06 -14.43 11.07
N LEU A 53 1.98 -15.22 11.00
CA LEU A 53 0.90 -15.22 12.02
C LEU A 53 1.38 -15.69 13.40
N ARG A 54 2.43 -16.52 13.46
CA ARG A 54 3.05 -16.98 14.71
C ARG A 54 4.23 -16.14 15.16
N TYR A 55 4.69 -15.20 14.33
CA TYR A 55 5.84 -14.37 14.62
C TYR A 55 5.63 -13.63 15.94
N GLN A 56 6.66 -13.62 16.77
CA GLN A 56 6.69 -12.92 18.05
C GLN A 56 7.63 -11.72 17.91
N PRO A 57 7.08 -10.50 17.75
CA PRO A 57 7.89 -9.29 17.73
C PRO A 57 8.69 -9.15 19.03
N ARG A 58 9.83 -8.49 18.92
CA ARG A 58 10.85 -8.36 19.97
C ARG A 58 11.33 -6.91 20.03
N GLU A 59 12.05 -6.59 21.10
CA GLU A 59 12.68 -5.29 21.24
C GLU A 59 13.58 -4.96 20.04
N GLY A 60 13.43 -3.75 19.52
CA GLY A 60 14.15 -3.26 18.34
C GLY A 60 13.52 -3.66 17.00
N ASP A 61 12.38 -4.36 17.00
CA ASP A 61 11.56 -4.49 15.79
C ASP A 61 10.74 -3.22 15.55
N ILE A 62 10.71 -2.79 14.29
CA ILE A 62 9.81 -1.77 13.77
C ILE A 62 8.94 -2.44 12.71
N ILE A 63 7.63 -2.52 12.96
CA ILE A 63 6.67 -3.20 12.10
C ILE A 63 5.71 -2.19 11.52
N GLU A 64 5.83 -1.94 10.22
CA GLU A 64 4.86 -1.17 9.46
C GLU A 64 3.63 -2.02 9.12
N VAL A 65 2.44 -1.49 9.36
CA VAL A 65 1.17 -2.14 9.07
C VAL A 65 0.28 -1.19 8.28
N ALA A 66 -0.20 -1.63 7.13
CA ALA A 66 -1.16 -0.87 6.35
C ALA A 66 -2.03 -1.81 5.53
N TYR A 67 -3.30 -1.47 5.32
CA TYR A 67 -4.09 -2.16 4.31
C TYR A 67 -3.46 -1.89 2.93
N PRO A 68 -3.56 -2.82 1.94
CA PRO A 68 -3.05 -2.57 0.60
C PRO A 68 -3.45 -1.19 0.07
N LYS A 69 -2.50 -0.51 -0.57
CA LYS A 69 -2.68 0.81 -1.21
C LYS A 69 -2.96 2.00 -0.28
N CYS A 70 -2.75 1.83 1.02
CA CYS A 70 -2.85 2.91 2.01
C CYS A 70 -1.52 3.66 2.26
N GLY A 71 -0.56 3.66 1.32
CA GLY A 71 0.66 4.47 1.45
C GLY A 71 1.87 3.79 2.09
N MET A 72 1.85 2.47 2.29
CA MET A 72 2.98 1.68 2.85
C MET A 72 4.35 2.04 2.24
N GLN A 73 4.43 2.20 0.92
CA GLN A 73 5.72 2.48 0.30
C GLN A 73 6.31 3.85 0.70
N MET A 74 5.45 4.86 0.89
CA MET A 74 5.89 6.19 1.30
C MET A 74 6.33 6.22 2.76
N MET A 75 5.58 5.54 3.64
CA MET A 75 5.95 5.42 5.04
C MET A 75 7.22 4.56 5.21
N GLN A 76 7.33 3.44 4.50
CA GLN A 76 8.56 2.64 4.51
C GLN A 76 9.80 3.42 4.04
N GLN A 77 9.66 4.34 3.08
CA GLN A 77 10.73 5.24 2.69
C GLN A 77 11.08 6.21 3.82
N MET A 78 10.09 6.79 4.50
CA MET A 78 10.33 7.66 5.67
C MET A 78 11.10 6.91 6.77
N ILE A 79 10.66 5.69 7.11
CA ILE A 79 11.34 4.83 8.09
C ILE A 79 12.80 4.57 7.66
N GLN A 80 13.04 4.18 6.41
CA GLN A 80 14.38 3.87 5.92
C GLN A 80 15.30 5.10 5.89
N LEU A 81 14.79 6.27 5.52
CA LEU A 81 15.56 7.51 5.56
C LEU A 81 15.96 7.86 6.99
N ILE A 82 15.08 7.65 7.96
CA ILE A 82 15.38 7.92 9.38
C ILE A 82 16.45 6.95 9.89
N VAL A 83 16.25 5.65 9.72
CA VAL A 83 17.15 4.61 10.29
C VAL A 83 18.49 4.52 9.56
N HIS A 84 18.59 5.02 8.32
CA HIS A 84 19.82 5.02 7.53
C HIS A 84 20.44 6.40 7.32
N ASP A 85 20.07 7.40 8.13
CA ASP A 85 20.65 8.75 8.10
C ASP A 85 20.58 9.40 6.71
N GLY A 86 19.37 9.44 6.14
CA GLY A 86 19.06 10.07 4.85
C GLY A 86 19.45 9.26 3.60
N ARG A 87 20.01 8.05 3.78
CA ARG A 87 20.46 7.21 2.66
C ARG A 87 19.32 6.39 2.04
N VAL A 88 19.02 6.69 0.78
CA VAL A 88 18.05 5.96 -0.03
C VAL A 88 18.55 4.56 -0.40
N ALA A 89 17.62 3.66 -0.70
CA ALA A 89 17.94 2.41 -1.38
C ALA A 89 18.31 2.69 -2.85
N LYS A 90 19.20 1.88 -3.44
CA LYS A 90 19.63 2.04 -4.84
C LYS A 90 18.53 1.65 -5.83
N ASN A 91 17.67 0.71 -5.45
CA ASN A 91 16.60 0.18 -6.29
C ASN A 91 15.54 -0.52 -5.41
N PHE A 92 14.45 -0.95 -6.05
CA PHE A 92 13.36 -1.68 -5.41
C PHE A 92 13.80 -2.95 -4.67
N SER A 93 14.82 -3.66 -5.16
CA SER A 93 15.31 -4.90 -4.54
C SER A 93 15.95 -4.62 -3.19
N GLU A 94 16.83 -3.62 -3.13
CA GLU A 94 17.44 -3.19 -1.87
C GLU A 94 16.39 -2.59 -0.92
N PHE A 95 15.48 -1.76 -1.45
CA PHE A 95 14.38 -1.18 -0.67
C PHE A 95 13.55 -2.28 0.01
N SER A 96 13.30 -3.37 -0.72
CA SER A 96 12.52 -4.50 -0.20
C SER A 96 13.28 -5.43 0.72
N ALA A 97 14.58 -5.61 0.51
CA ALA A 97 15.43 -6.39 1.40
C ALA A 97 15.64 -5.73 2.76
N ARG A 98 15.66 -4.38 2.81
CA ARG A 98 15.78 -3.61 4.06
C ARG A 98 14.57 -3.76 4.98
N ALA A 99 13.38 -4.01 4.42
CA ALA A 99 12.14 -4.21 5.16
C ALA A 99 11.26 -5.27 4.46
N PRO A 100 11.50 -6.57 4.70
CA PRO A 100 10.71 -7.63 4.08
C PRO A 100 9.26 -7.63 4.61
N HIS A 101 8.33 -8.15 3.81
CA HIS A 101 7.00 -8.44 4.33
C HIS A 101 7.06 -9.65 5.26
N LEU A 102 6.37 -9.59 6.41
CA LEU A 102 6.27 -10.74 7.31
C LEU A 102 5.72 -11.97 6.58
N GLU A 103 4.73 -11.77 5.71
CA GLU A 103 4.10 -12.81 4.88
C GLU A 103 5.06 -13.48 3.89
N ASP A 104 6.21 -12.86 3.60
CA ASP A 104 7.25 -13.40 2.71
C ASP A 104 8.40 -14.05 3.48
N CYS A 105 8.78 -13.51 4.64
CA CYS A 105 9.93 -14.00 5.40
C CYS A 105 9.58 -14.87 6.62
N GLY A 106 8.31 -14.90 7.05
CA GLY A 106 7.87 -15.57 8.27
C GLY A 106 8.48 -14.97 9.56
N GLY A 107 8.98 -13.73 9.49
CA GLY A 107 9.75 -13.11 10.58
C GLY A 107 11.20 -13.61 10.70
N SER A 108 11.68 -14.37 9.71
CA SER A 108 13.08 -14.79 9.63
C SER A 108 13.97 -13.59 9.35
N VAL A 109 14.98 -13.40 10.20
CA VAL A 109 16.04 -12.40 10.02
C VAL A 109 17.39 -13.10 10.06
N PRO A 110 18.39 -12.66 9.26
CA PRO A 110 19.73 -13.20 9.35
C PRO A 110 20.30 -13.07 10.77
N ASP A 111 21.09 -14.04 11.19
CA ASP A 111 21.81 -13.98 12.46
C ASP A 111 22.71 -12.74 12.51
N GLY A 112 22.67 -12.01 13.63
CA GLY A 112 23.43 -10.77 13.79
C GLY A 112 22.90 -9.57 13.00
N ALA A 113 21.66 -9.64 12.45
CA ALA A 113 21.04 -8.49 11.79
C ALA A 113 21.06 -7.25 12.71
N PRO A 114 21.51 -6.08 12.21
CA PRO A 114 21.62 -4.88 13.01
C PRO A 114 20.23 -4.40 13.46
N LEU A 115 20.20 -3.74 14.63
CA LEU A 115 19.01 -3.04 15.09
C LEU A 115 18.94 -1.61 14.49
N PRO A 116 17.73 -1.10 14.23
CA PRO A 116 16.44 -1.78 14.33
C PRO A 116 16.19 -2.76 13.18
N ARG A 117 15.41 -3.82 13.44
CA ARG A 117 14.92 -4.73 12.40
C ARG A 117 13.62 -4.19 11.83
N LEU A 118 13.56 -4.02 10.51
CA LEU A 118 12.37 -3.48 9.85
C LEU A 118 11.55 -4.60 9.25
N PHE A 119 10.25 -4.57 9.48
CA PHE A 119 9.28 -5.41 8.80
C PHE A 119 8.11 -4.56 8.34
N ARG A 120 7.39 -5.07 7.35
CA ARG A 120 6.09 -4.55 6.95
C ARG A 120 5.08 -5.67 6.77
N THR A 121 3.80 -5.37 6.85
CA THR A 121 2.77 -6.38 6.67
C THR A 121 1.43 -5.77 6.29
N HIS A 122 0.66 -6.53 5.50
CA HIS A 122 -0.75 -6.27 5.25
C HIS A 122 -1.66 -7.12 6.16
N ILE A 123 -1.10 -7.90 7.09
CA ILE A 123 -1.87 -8.56 8.14
C ILE A 123 -2.29 -7.51 9.17
N ARG A 124 -3.60 -7.41 9.42
CA ARG A 124 -4.16 -6.48 10.42
C ARG A 124 -3.55 -6.72 11.81
N LEU A 125 -3.32 -5.64 12.58
CA LEU A 125 -2.71 -5.69 13.91
C LEU A 125 -3.43 -6.62 14.91
N GLY A 126 -4.72 -6.87 14.71
CA GLY A 126 -5.49 -7.83 15.53
C GLY A 126 -5.17 -9.31 15.28
N LYS A 127 -4.33 -9.65 14.31
CA LYS A 127 -3.98 -11.03 13.92
C LYS A 127 -2.51 -11.40 14.10
N ILE A 128 -1.65 -10.43 14.39
CA ILE A 128 -0.25 -10.69 14.72
C ILE A 128 -0.04 -10.52 16.23
N ALA A 129 0.97 -11.19 16.78
CA ALA A 129 1.35 -10.96 18.17
C ALA A 129 1.83 -9.51 18.35
N VAL A 130 1.47 -8.89 19.48
CA VAL A 130 1.89 -7.52 19.82
C VAL A 130 2.82 -7.59 21.02
N ASN A 131 3.98 -6.96 20.91
CA ASN A 131 4.96 -6.82 21.98
C ASN A 131 5.12 -5.33 22.34
N PRO A 132 4.89 -4.92 23.61
CA PRO A 132 5.09 -3.55 24.05
C PRO A 132 6.49 -2.97 23.82
N ALA A 133 7.52 -3.83 23.71
CA ALA A 133 8.90 -3.43 23.43
C ALA A 133 9.22 -3.26 21.94
N ALA A 134 8.33 -3.72 21.05
CA ALA A 134 8.42 -3.48 19.61
C ALA A 134 7.66 -2.21 19.24
N LYS A 135 8.02 -1.58 18.12
CA LYS A 135 7.34 -0.40 17.58
C LYS A 135 6.45 -0.79 16.41
N TYR A 136 5.26 -0.22 16.36
CA TYR A 136 4.30 -0.43 15.29
C TYR A 136 3.99 0.90 14.62
N ILE A 137 3.96 0.90 13.29
CA ILE A 137 3.63 2.08 12.49
C ILE A 137 2.43 1.72 11.65
N TYR A 138 1.29 2.35 11.92
CA TYR A 138 0.05 2.10 11.20
C TYR A 138 -0.27 3.26 10.26
N VAL A 139 -0.51 2.95 8.98
CA VAL A 139 -0.94 3.95 7.98
C VAL A 139 -2.35 3.65 7.50
N ALA A 140 -3.25 4.60 7.70
CA ALA A 140 -4.59 4.60 7.14
C ALA A 140 -4.66 5.50 5.90
N ARG A 141 -5.60 5.26 4.99
CA ARG A 141 -5.92 6.15 3.86
C ARG A 141 -7.42 6.13 3.66
N ASN A 142 -8.04 7.23 3.24
CA ASN A 142 -9.49 7.29 3.06
C ASN A 142 -10.01 6.14 2.17
N PRO A 143 -11.20 5.58 2.48
CA PRO A 143 -11.68 4.35 1.84
C PRO A 143 -11.84 4.47 0.33
N TRP A 144 -12.23 5.64 -0.18
CA TRP A 144 -12.48 5.84 -1.60
C TRP A 144 -11.17 5.81 -2.41
N ASP A 145 -10.16 6.56 -1.99
CA ASP A 145 -8.85 6.52 -2.64
C ASP A 145 -8.16 5.17 -2.46
N ALA A 146 -8.29 4.54 -1.29
CA ALA A 146 -7.73 3.21 -1.05
C ALA A 146 -8.35 2.18 -2.02
N CYS A 147 -9.68 2.16 -2.14
CA CYS A 147 -10.42 1.29 -3.05
C CYS A 147 -10.04 1.57 -4.52
N TYR A 148 -10.10 2.82 -4.95
CA TYR A 148 -9.79 3.20 -6.33
C TYR A 148 -8.33 2.89 -6.70
N SER A 149 -7.38 3.19 -5.80
CA SER A 149 -5.96 2.88 -6.01
C SER A 149 -5.71 1.38 -6.12
N GLN A 150 -6.44 0.54 -5.38
CA GLN A 150 -6.34 -0.92 -5.46
C GLN A 150 -6.96 -1.48 -6.73
N TYR A 151 -8.09 -0.94 -7.16
CA TYR A 151 -8.70 -1.28 -8.45
C TYR A 151 -7.73 -1.05 -9.61
N ILE A 152 -7.17 0.17 -9.71
CA ILE A 152 -6.22 0.53 -10.77
C ILE A 152 -4.96 -0.33 -10.71
N PHE A 153 -4.40 -0.54 -9.51
CA PHE A 153 -3.22 -1.38 -9.32
C PHE A 153 -3.47 -2.83 -9.78
N ASN A 154 -4.61 -3.42 -9.41
CA ASN A 154 -4.94 -4.79 -9.80
C ASN A 154 -5.20 -4.91 -11.31
N ARG A 155 -5.79 -3.89 -11.95
CA ARG A 155 -5.96 -3.87 -13.42
C ARG A 155 -4.64 -3.75 -14.18
N GLN A 156 -3.63 -3.13 -13.59
CA GLN A 156 -2.32 -2.94 -14.19
C GLN A 156 -1.35 -4.11 -13.93
N MET A 157 -1.78 -5.14 -13.20
CA MET A 157 -0.91 -6.30 -12.92
C MET A 157 -0.50 -7.01 -14.22
N PRO A 158 0.80 -7.28 -14.42
CA PRO A 158 1.29 -7.77 -15.71
C PRO A 158 0.85 -9.20 -16.03
N VAL A 159 0.57 -10.04 -15.02
CA VAL A 159 0.35 -11.49 -15.20
C VAL A 159 -1.09 -11.91 -14.99
N CYS A 160 -1.81 -11.17 -14.16
CA CYS A 160 -3.18 -11.47 -13.77
C CYS A 160 -3.95 -10.16 -13.59
N PRO A 161 -4.11 -9.36 -14.66
CA PRO A 161 -4.86 -8.11 -14.57
C PRO A 161 -6.32 -8.39 -14.21
N LEU A 162 -6.83 -7.66 -13.21
CA LEU A 162 -8.24 -7.67 -12.83
C LEU A 162 -9.14 -7.41 -14.04
N GLN A 163 -10.22 -8.17 -14.17
CA GLN A 163 -11.20 -8.05 -15.26
C GLN A 163 -12.52 -7.42 -14.81
N GLU A 164 -12.81 -7.50 -13.52
CA GLU A 164 -14.01 -6.97 -12.90
C GLU A 164 -14.16 -5.47 -13.20
N THR A 165 -15.41 -5.07 -13.40
CA THR A 165 -15.79 -3.67 -13.45
C THR A 165 -15.50 -2.99 -12.11
N PHE A 166 -15.46 -1.66 -12.10
CA PHE A 166 -15.25 -0.94 -10.85
C PHE A 166 -16.40 -1.19 -9.84
N ASP A 167 -17.64 -1.35 -10.29
CA ASP A 167 -18.77 -1.64 -9.38
C ASP A 167 -18.64 -3.03 -8.74
N GLU A 168 -18.28 -4.05 -9.50
CA GLU A 168 -18.00 -5.40 -8.97
C GLU A 168 -16.85 -5.37 -7.97
N PHE A 169 -15.76 -4.67 -8.29
CA PHE A 169 -14.63 -4.51 -7.38
C PHE A 169 -15.01 -3.75 -6.10
N LEU A 170 -15.80 -2.68 -6.22
CA LEU A 170 -16.32 -1.91 -5.10
C LEU A 170 -17.18 -2.78 -4.17
N ASN A 171 -18.05 -3.63 -4.72
CA ASN A 171 -18.81 -4.60 -3.94
C ASN A 171 -17.89 -5.51 -3.12
N MET A 172 -16.87 -6.09 -3.77
CA MET A 172 -15.89 -6.92 -3.09
C MET A 172 -15.12 -6.16 -2.01
N PHE A 173 -14.76 -4.90 -2.24
CA PHE A 173 -14.09 -4.05 -1.25
C PHE A 173 -14.97 -3.82 -0.02
N LEU A 174 -16.23 -3.41 -0.25
CA LEU A 174 -17.20 -3.12 0.80
C LEU A 174 -17.60 -4.35 1.63
N ASP A 175 -17.62 -5.53 1.00
CA ASP A 175 -17.92 -6.80 1.66
C ASP A 175 -16.69 -7.49 2.27
N GLY A 176 -15.49 -6.88 2.14
CA GLY A 176 -14.25 -7.47 2.64
C GLY A 176 -13.85 -8.77 1.92
N ALA A 177 -14.27 -8.92 0.66
CA ALA A 177 -14.00 -10.07 -0.20
C ALA A 177 -12.67 -9.98 -0.96
N LEU A 178 -11.86 -8.94 -0.72
CA LEU A 178 -10.52 -8.76 -1.30
C LEU A 178 -9.41 -9.40 -0.44
N THR A 179 -8.16 -9.29 -0.90
CA THR A 179 -6.96 -9.60 -0.10
C THR A 179 -6.96 -8.87 1.23
N ASN A 180 -6.52 -9.57 2.29
CA ASN A 180 -6.42 -9.09 3.66
C ASN A 180 -7.77 -8.72 4.30
N GLY A 181 -8.88 -9.14 3.68
CA GLY A 181 -10.23 -9.08 4.22
C GLY A 181 -10.83 -7.68 4.22
N SER A 182 -11.69 -7.42 5.21
CA SER A 182 -12.37 -6.13 5.38
C SER A 182 -11.38 -4.99 5.65
N TYR A 183 -11.38 -4.00 4.75
CA TYR A 183 -10.65 -2.75 4.90
C TYR A 183 -10.99 -2.07 6.22
N PHE A 184 -12.28 -1.99 6.58
CA PHE A 184 -12.71 -1.26 7.76
C PHE A 184 -12.29 -1.92 9.06
N GLU A 185 -12.38 -3.26 9.14
CA GLU A 185 -11.84 -4.01 10.29
C GLU A 185 -10.31 -3.86 10.38
N HIS A 186 -9.63 -3.77 9.23
CA HIS A 186 -8.20 -3.52 9.20
C HIS A 186 -7.86 -2.14 9.78
N VAL A 187 -8.50 -1.05 9.32
CA VAL A 187 -8.28 0.31 9.85
C VAL A 187 -8.67 0.41 11.31
N LYS A 188 -9.80 -0.17 11.71
CA LYS A 188 -10.24 -0.19 13.12
C LYS A 188 -9.21 -0.85 14.02
N SER A 189 -8.55 -1.91 13.56
CA SER A 189 -7.51 -2.60 14.34
C SER A 189 -6.29 -1.71 14.66
N GLY A 190 -5.94 -0.78 13.76
CA GLY A 190 -4.89 0.21 14.00
C GLY A 190 -5.40 1.40 14.81
N TYR A 191 -6.56 1.93 14.44
CA TYR A 191 -7.14 3.12 15.08
C TYR A 191 -7.41 2.91 16.57
N THR A 192 -7.90 1.73 16.97
CA THR A 192 -8.15 1.41 18.39
C THR A 192 -6.87 1.35 19.23
N ARG A 193 -5.69 1.22 18.60
CA ARG A 193 -4.39 1.17 19.26
C ARG A 193 -3.58 2.46 19.16
N ARG A 194 -4.09 3.48 18.46
CA ARG A 194 -3.36 4.74 18.16
C ARG A 194 -2.84 5.52 19.38
N GLY A 195 -3.43 5.29 20.56
CA GLY A 195 -3.01 5.93 21.81
C GLY A 195 -1.92 5.17 22.58
N GLN A 196 -1.49 4.00 22.09
CA GLN A 196 -0.44 3.22 22.73
C GLN A 196 0.93 3.85 22.45
N PRO A 197 1.84 3.92 23.44
CA PRO A 197 3.12 4.63 23.30
C PRO A 197 4.08 4.01 22.29
N ASN A 198 3.86 2.73 21.93
CA ASN A 198 4.64 2.00 20.94
C ASN A 198 3.93 1.87 19.58
N VAL A 199 2.86 2.65 19.35
CA VAL A 199 2.11 2.69 18.09
C VAL A 199 2.15 4.12 17.53
N PHE A 200 2.76 4.28 16.37
CA PHE A 200 2.64 5.48 15.56
C PHE A 200 1.47 5.29 14.60
N PHE A 201 0.47 6.16 14.66
CA PHE A 201 -0.67 6.13 13.75
C PHE A 201 -0.68 7.42 12.93
N THR A 202 -0.80 7.29 11.61
CA THR A 202 -0.98 8.43 10.71
C THR A 202 -1.93 8.09 9.57
N THR A 203 -2.38 9.12 8.87
CA THR A 203 -3.09 8.98 7.60
C THR A 203 -2.15 9.26 6.43
N TYR A 204 -2.47 8.70 5.26
CA TYR A 204 -1.78 9.00 4.01
C TYR A 204 -1.97 10.46 3.61
N GLU A 205 -3.14 11.01 3.91
CA GLU A 205 -3.49 12.41 3.67
C GLU A 205 -2.53 13.35 4.43
N ASP A 206 -2.23 13.03 5.69
CA ASP A 206 -1.24 13.76 6.51
C ASP A 206 0.17 13.64 5.94
N MET A 207 0.58 12.42 5.57
CA MET A 207 1.90 12.16 4.97
C MET A 207 2.14 12.98 3.71
N VAL A 208 1.11 13.12 2.86
CA VAL A 208 1.20 13.90 1.61
C VAL A 208 1.13 15.40 1.87
N ARG A 209 0.27 15.83 2.81
CA ARG A 209 0.07 17.24 3.16
C ARG A 209 1.28 17.87 3.83
N ASP A 210 1.91 17.16 4.77
CA ASP A 210 3.12 17.62 5.45
C ASP A 210 4.14 16.48 5.61
N PRO A 211 4.91 16.16 4.54
CA PRO A 211 5.91 15.11 4.60
C PRO A 211 7.02 15.39 5.63
N ALA A 212 7.42 16.67 5.79
CA ALA A 212 8.49 17.06 6.69
C ALA A 212 8.05 16.95 8.17
N GLY A 213 6.87 17.46 8.51
CA GLY A 213 6.31 17.30 9.85
C GLY A 213 6.07 15.84 10.20
N THR A 214 5.57 15.04 9.24
CA THR A 214 5.39 13.59 9.44
C THR A 214 6.72 12.88 9.66
N LEU A 215 7.76 13.20 8.89
CA LEU A 215 9.11 12.66 9.08
C LEU A 215 9.68 13.00 10.46
N GLN A 216 9.57 14.26 10.89
CA GLN A 216 10.07 14.68 12.19
C GLN A 216 9.33 13.96 13.33
N HIS A 217 7.99 13.89 13.26
CA HIS A 217 7.19 13.20 14.25
C HIS A 217 7.51 11.69 14.31
N LEU A 218 7.70 11.07 13.14
CA LEU A 218 8.11 9.68 13.05
C LEU A 218 9.52 9.47 13.63
N ALA A 219 10.46 10.38 13.36
CA ALA A 219 11.82 10.30 13.90
C ALA A 219 11.82 10.39 15.43
N ASP A 220 11.05 11.32 16.00
CA ASP A 220 10.84 11.45 17.45
C ASP A 220 10.25 10.16 18.04
N PHE A 221 9.25 9.57 17.38
CA PHE A 221 8.67 8.30 17.78
C PHE A 221 9.67 7.14 17.71
N LEU A 222 10.48 7.05 16.65
CA LEU A 222 11.46 5.98 16.46
C LEU A 222 12.61 6.05 17.46
N GLY A 223 12.96 7.23 17.98
CA GLY A 223 13.85 7.36 19.13
C GLY A 223 14.46 8.75 19.22
N LYS A 224 14.82 9.15 20.45
CA LYS A 224 15.34 10.49 20.75
C LYS A 224 16.49 10.92 19.83
N ASN A 225 17.45 10.04 19.55
CA ASN A 225 18.60 10.35 18.70
C ASN A 225 18.18 10.62 17.24
N TYR A 226 17.20 9.88 16.71
CA TYR A 226 16.65 10.15 15.39
C TYR A 226 15.92 11.50 15.35
N GLY A 227 15.08 11.74 16.35
CA GLY A 227 14.35 13.00 16.51
C GLY A 227 15.27 14.23 16.56
N GLU A 228 16.31 14.18 17.39
CA GLU A 228 17.31 15.25 17.49
C GLU A 228 18.11 15.45 16.20
N ARG A 229 18.49 14.35 15.52
CA ARG A 229 19.22 14.41 14.25
C ARG A 229 18.43 15.17 13.19
N PHE A 230 17.16 14.82 12.97
CA PHE A 230 16.31 15.48 11.97
C PHE A 230 15.90 16.90 12.38
N ARG A 231 15.77 17.17 13.68
CA ARG A 231 15.42 18.52 14.18
C ARG A 231 16.58 19.51 13.99
N ASN A 232 17.81 19.06 14.23
CA ASN A 232 19.00 19.90 14.17
C ASN A 232 19.56 20.06 12.74
N ASP A 233 19.30 19.08 11.87
CA ASP A 233 19.76 19.08 10.48
C ASP A 233 18.58 19.34 9.52
N LYS A 234 18.29 20.64 9.30
CA LYS A 234 17.17 21.07 8.45
C LYS A 234 17.34 20.67 6.99
N GLU A 235 18.58 20.56 6.51
CA GLU A 235 18.87 20.14 5.14
C GLU A 235 18.59 18.64 4.97
N LEU A 236 18.98 17.82 5.95
CA LEU A 236 18.62 16.40 5.98
C LEU A 236 17.10 16.21 5.98
N LEU A 237 16.37 16.94 6.83
CA LEU A 237 14.91 16.86 6.90
C LEU A 237 14.25 17.26 5.56
N ALA A 238 14.66 18.39 4.99
CA ALA A 238 14.14 18.87 3.70
C ALA A 238 14.43 17.88 2.57
N SER A 239 15.66 17.37 2.48
CA SER A 239 16.03 16.37 1.48
C SER A 239 15.27 15.06 1.66
N ALA A 240 15.07 14.61 2.89
CA ALA A 240 14.28 13.41 3.18
C ALA A 240 12.82 13.60 2.77
N ALA A 241 12.22 14.76 3.06
CA ALA A 241 10.85 15.08 2.68
C ALA A 241 10.66 15.06 1.15
N GLU A 242 11.60 15.64 0.40
CA GLU A 242 11.60 15.60 -1.07
C GLU A 242 11.65 14.15 -1.60
N LYS A 243 12.51 13.31 -1.01
CA LYS A 243 12.68 11.89 -1.36
C LYS A 243 11.51 11.00 -0.96
N CYS A 244 10.56 11.52 -0.19
CA CYS A 244 9.30 10.86 0.15
C CYS A 244 8.13 11.27 -0.76
N THR A 245 8.33 12.21 -1.68
CA THR A 245 7.27 12.62 -2.61
C THR A 245 6.85 11.47 -3.52
N PRO A 246 5.56 11.41 -3.92
CA PRO A 246 5.10 10.37 -4.84
C PRO A 246 5.88 10.30 -6.15
N THR A 247 6.28 11.44 -6.70
CA THR A 247 7.09 11.53 -7.92
C THR A 247 8.43 10.83 -7.75
N TYR A 248 9.12 11.08 -6.63
CA TYR A 248 10.39 10.41 -6.35
C TYR A 248 10.20 8.90 -6.21
N LEU A 249 9.21 8.48 -5.41
CA LEU A 249 8.91 7.08 -5.15
C LEU A 249 8.50 6.33 -6.41
N LYS A 250 7.78 6.97 -7.33
CA LYS A 250 7.40 6.36 -8.62
C LYS A 250 8.61 5.91 -9.42
N ASN A 251 9.72 6.65 -9.35
CA ASN A 251 10.98 6.29 -10.03
C ASN A 251 11.77 5.22 -9.28
N LEU A 252 11.84 5.31 -7.95
CA LEU A 252 12.56 4.33 -7.11
C LEU A 252 11.90 2.95 -7.12
N LEU A 253 10.56 2.93 -7.15
CA LEU A 253 9.73 1.73 -6.97
C LEU A 253 9.20 1.18 -8.30
N GLN A 254 10.07 1.19 -9.31
CA GLN A 254 9.85 0.48 -10.57
C GLN A 254 10.26 -0.97 -10.41
N VAL A 255 9.35 -1.88 -10.74
CA VAL A 255 9.60 -3.32 -10.75
C VAL A 255 9.62 -3.79 -12.18
N GLU A 256 10.65 -4.54 -12.57
CA GLU A 256 10.69 -5.20 -13.86
C GLU A 256 9.49 -6.16 -13.99
N THR A 257 8.73 -6.02 -15.07
CA THR A 257 7.53 -6.83 -15.34
C THR A 257 7.86 -8.33 -15.34
N GLY A 258 8.98 -8.72 -15.96
CA GLY A 258 9.46 -10.10 -15.98
C GLY A 258 9.80 -10.65 -14.59
N ARG A 259 10.35 -9.82 -13.69
CA ARG A 259 10.62 -10.23 -12.29
C ARG A 259 9.33 -10.45 -11.51
N MET A 260 8.35 -9.56 -11.67
CA MET A 260 7.03 -9.72 -11.05
C MET A 260 6.33 -10.98 -11.59
N ALA A 261 6.46 -11.22 -12.89
CA ALA A 261 5.94 -12.40 -13.54
C ALA A 261 6.58 -13.69 -13.03
N ALA A 262 7.89 -13.73 -12.88
CA ALA A 262 8.58 -14.90 -12.33
C ALA A 262 8.09 -15.26 -10.91
N LEU A 263 7.88 -14.25 -10.05
CA LEU A 263 7.33 -14.46 -8.70
C LEU A 263 5.93 -15.09 -8.76
N MET A 264 5.06 -14.55 -9.61
CA MET A 264 3.68 -15.00 -9.77
C MET A 264 3.58 -16.39 -10.41
N ILE A 265 4.38 -16.66 -11.45
CA ILE A 265 4.43 -17.95 -12.15
C ILE A 265 4.88 -19.06 -11.21
N ARG A 266 5.95 -18.82 -10.44
CA ARG A 266 6.48 -19.77 -9.46
C ARG A 266 5.44 -20.17 -8.42
N ALA A 267 4.70 -19.18 -7.91
CA ALA A 267 3.74 -19.41 -6.84
C ALA A 267 2.40 -20.00 -7.34
N ALA A 268 2.03 -19.75 -8.59
CA ALA A 268 0.86 -20.38 -9.22
C ALA A 268 1.10 -21.84 -9.66
N GLY A 269 2.30 -22.41 -9.39
CA GLY A 269 2.63 -23.79 -9.74
C GLY A 269 2.74 -24.04 -11.24
N PHE A 270 2.86 -23.00 -12.07
CA PHE A 270 3.07 -23.16 -13.50
C PHE A 270 4.47 -23.71 -13.76
N SER A 271 4.56 -24.92 -14.31
CA SER A 271 5.82 -25.57 -14.68
C SER A 271 6.35 -25.07 -16.02
N GLU A 272 6.45 -23.75 -16.25
CA GLU A 272 7.02 -23.25 -17.52
C GLU A 272 7.85 -21.99 -17.30
N ALA A 273 9.17 -22.20 -17.16
CA ALA A 273 10.18 -21.15 -17.16
C ALA A 273 10.16 -20.27 -18.44
N GLY A 274 9.44 -20.69 -19.49
CA GLY A 274 9.30 -19.96 -20.76
C GLY A 274 8.31 -18.79 -20.74
N LYS A 275 7.24 -18.83 -19.93
CA LYS A 275 6.18 -17.79 -19.97
C LYS A 275 6.57 -16.46 -19.32
N ALA A 276 7.56 -16.46 -18.41
CA ALA A 276 8.08 -15.22 -17.84
C ALA A 276 8.84 -14.38 -18.89
N ALA A 277 9.42 -15.04 -19.91
CA ALA A 277 10.14 -14.39 -21.00
C ALA A 277 9.18 -13.75 -22.03
N ASP A 278 7.95 -14.26 -22.14
CA ASP A 278 6.89 -13.70 -23.01
C ASP A 278 6.19 -12.48 -22.40
N VAL A 279 6.39 -12.22 -21.10
CA VAL A 279 5.94 -10.97 -20.47
C VAL A 279 6.85 -9.86 -20.97
N GLY A 280 6.32 -9.04 -21.90
CA GLY A 280 7.07 -7.99 -22.57
C GLY A 280 7.97 -7.16 -21.64
N GLN A 281 9.08 -6.68 -22.21
CA GLN A 281 10.04 -5.82 -21.49
C GLN A 281 9.34 -4.53 -21.06
N GLY A 282 9.28 -4.28 -19.75
CA GLY A 282 8.62 -3.11 -19.20
C GLY A 282 8.87 -2.94 -17.71
N THR A 283 8.38 -1.83 -17.17
CA THR A 283 8.40 -1.55 -15.73
C THR A 283 6.98 -1.32 -15.23
N PHE A 284 6.71 -1.87 -14.05
CA PHE A 284 5.46 -1.73 -13.33
C PHE A 284 5.74 -0.92 -12.06
N SER A 285 5.03 0.18 -11.89
CA SER A 285 5.19 1.02 -10.70
C SER A 285 4.24 0.58 -9.60
N LEU A 286 4.74 0.48 -8.37
CA LEU A 286 3.90 0.27 -7.18
C LEU A 286 3.08 1.51 -6.81
N VAL A 287 3.43 2.68 -7.37
CA VAL A 287 2.77 3.98 -7.16
C VAL A 287 1.84 4.29 -8.34
N CYS A 288 0.55 3.97 -8.20
CA CYS A 288 -0.44 4.09 -9.30
C CYS A 288 -1.28 5.38 -9.25
N ARG A 289 -1.76 5.73 -8.05
CA ARG A 289 -2.64 6.89 -7.77
C ARG A 289 -2.29 7.50 -6.41
N PRO A 290 -1.23 8.33 -6.37
CA PRO A 290 -0.79 8.97 -5.13
C PRO A 290 -1.57 10.22 -4.74
N GLU A 291 -2.42 10.73 -5.62
CA GLU A 291 -3.20 11.93 -5.35
C GLU A 291 -4.25 11.64 -4.25
N VAL A 292 -4.47 12.62 -3.37
CA VAL A 292 -5.62 12.62 -2.45
C VAL A 292 -6.81 13.17 -3.23
N GLY A 293 -7.92 12.42 -3.26
CA GLY A 293 -9.09 12.73 -4.08
C GLY A 293 -9.07 12.11 -5.48
N ALA A 294 -8.13 11.21 -5.78
CA ALA A 294 -8.09 10.48 -7.06
C ALA A 294 -9.37 9.67 -7.32
N TRP A 295 -10.09 9.29 -6.26
CA TRP A 295 -11.38 8.60 -6.34
C TRP A 295 -12.42 9.34 -7.20
N LYS A 296 -12.34 10.67 -7.34
CA LYS A 296 -13.25 11.48 -8.17
C LYS A 296 -13.15 11.15 -9.66
N GLU A 297 -12.06 10.52 -10.11
CA GLU A 297 -11.91 10.02 -11.48
C GLU A 297 -12.72 8.73 -11.75
N GLY A 298 -13.10 8.00 -10.70
CA GLY A 298 -13.59 6.63 -10.81
C GLY A 298 -15.01 6.38 -10.30
N PHE A 299 -15.43 7.10 -9.25
CA PHE A 299 -16.72 6.87 -8.62
C PHE A 299 -17.87 7.60 -9.33
N THR A 300 -18.97 6.89 -9.56
CA THR A 300 -20.26 7.52 -9.90
C THR A 300 -21.02 7.94 -8.64
N LYS A 301 -22.02 8.80 -8.80
CA LYS A 301 -22.91 9.22 -7.69
C LYS A 301 -23.57 8.03 -6.99
N GLU A 302 -24.04 7.04 -7.74
CA GLU A 302 -24.68 5.83 -7.21
C GLU A 302 -23.70 4.99 -6.38
N GLN A 303 -22.45 4.88 -6.84
CA GLN A 303 -21.39 4.17 -6.12
C GLN A 303 -20.99 4.87 -4.82
N LEU A 304 -20.96 6.21 -4.82
CA LEU A 304 -20.76 7.00 -3.60
C LEU A 304 -21.89 6.76 -2.61
N LYS A 305 -23.15 6.87 -3.06
CA LYS A 305 -24.33 6.64 -2.23
C LYS A 305 -24.30 5.26 -1.56
N LYS A 306 -24.03 4.22 -2.35
CA LYS A 306 -23.88 2.84 -1.88
C LYS A 306 -22.77 2.69 -0.83
N THR A 307 -21.64 3.38 -1.02
CA THR A 307 -20.53 3.39 -0.07
C THR A 307 -20.92 4.06 1.24
N VAL A 308 -21.64 5.20 1.17
CA VAL A 308 -22.16 5.92 2.35
C VAL A 308 -23.12 5.02 3.14
N GLU A 309 -24.11 4.42 2.47
CA GLU A 309 -25.09 3.52 3.08
C GLU A 309 -24.41 2.33 3.78
N LYS A 310 -23.38 1.74 3.16
CA LYS A 310 -22.61 0.64 3.77
C LYS A 310 -21.86 1.09 5.02
N ILE A 311 -21.18 2.24 4.97
CA ILE A 311 -20.42 2.77 6.10
C ILE A 311 -21.35 3.08 7.28
N GLU A 312 -22.47 3.75 7.00
CA GLU A 312 -23.52 4.07 7.96
C GLU A 312 -24.12 2.82 8.61
N GLY A 313 -24.39 1.78 7.82
CA GLY A 313 -25.03 0.55 8.28
C GLY A 313 -24.12 -0.47 8.97
N SER A 314 -22.80 -0.32 8.94
CA SER A 314 -21.87 -1.36 9.45
C SER A 314 -20.81 -0.88 10.43
N ILE A 315 -20.10 0.21 10.13
CA ILE A 315 -18.90 0.61 10.88
C ILE A 315 -19.18 1.82 11.79
N GLY A 316 -20.22 2.58 11.45
CA GLY A 316 -20.66 3.77 12.18
C GLY A 316 -19.97 5.04 11.66
N ASN A 317 -20.75 6.12 11.55
CA ASN A 317 -20.33 7.40 10.98
C ASN A 317 -19.14 8.05 11.68
N GLU A 318 -19.06 7.89 13.00
CA GLU A 318 -18.00 8.50 13.80
C GLU A 318 -16.62 8.01 13.41
N PHE A 319 -16.47 6.74 13.01
CA PHE A 319 -15.16 6.19 12.70
C PHE A 319 -14.52 6.84 11.48
N VAL A 320 -15.27 6.93 10.37
CA VAL A 320 -14.81 7.54 9.11
C VAL A 320 -14.74 9.06 9.28
N GLY A 321 -15.73 9.68 9.90
CA GLY A 321 -15.74 11.13 10.15
C GLY A 321 -14.59 11.60 11.04
N ASN A 322 -14.20 10.83 12.06
CA ASN A 322 -13.09 11.20 12.95
C ASN A 322 -11.72 11.16 12.25
N LEU A 323 -11.56 10.34 11.21
CA LEU A 323 -10.30 10.21 10.47
C LEU A 323 -10.25 11.08 9.21
N TRP A 324 -11.39 11.23 8.54
CA TRP A 324 -11.49 11.85 7.23
C TRP A 324 -12.73 12.75 7.13
N ASP A 325 -12.91 13.65 8.10
CA ASP A 325 -14.08 14.56 8.17
C ASP A 325 -14.31 15.31 6.84
N ARG A 326 -13.22 15.83 6.26
CA ARG A 326 -13.29 16.58 5.01
C ARG A 326 -13.77 15.68 3.86
N GLU A 327 -13.07 14.57 3.60
CA GLU A 327 -13.40 13.65 2.50
C GLU A 327 -14.80 13.05 2.69
N TRP A 328 -15.20 12.78 3.94
CA TRP A 328 -16.52 12.26 4.26
C TRP A 328 -17.63 13.26 3.97
N ARG A 329 -17.44 14.56 4.30
CA ARG A 329 -18.39 15.61 3.94
C ARG A 329 -18.51 15.76 2.43
N GLU A 330 -17.37 15.82 1.72
CA GLU A 330 -17.35 15.91 0.25
C GLU A 330 -18.11 14.75 -0.40
N VAL A 331 -17.89 13.51 0.06
CA VAL A 331 -18.59 12.32 -0.48
C VAL A 331 -20.09 12.37 -0.22
N ARG A 332 -20.53 12.79 0.97
CA ARG A 332 -21.96 12.89 1.28
C ARG A 332 -22.65 13.93 0.41
N GLU A 333 -22.00 15.07 0.19
CA GLU A 333 -22.48 16.12 -0.71
C GLU A 333 -22.57 15.61 -2.16
N GLU A 334 -21.53 14.95 -2.68
CA GLU A 334 -21.51 14.40 -4.05
C GLU A 334 -22.51 13.23 -4.23
N SER A 335 -22.85 12.51 -3.15
CA SER A 335 -23.80 11.38 -3.17
C SER A 335 -25.28 11.77 -3.08
N SER A 336 -25.58 12.99 -2.61
CA SER A 336 -26.95 13.50 -2.36
C SER A 336 -27.63 13.92 -3.66
#